data_AF-A0A838VEZ1-F1
#
_entry.id   AF-A0A838VEZ1-F1
#
_cell.length_a   1.000
_cell.length_b   1.000
_cell.length_c   1.000
_cell.angle_alpha   90.00
_cell.angle_beta   90.00
_cell.angle_gamma   90.00
#
_symmetry.space_group_name_H-M   'P 1'
#
loop_
_entity.id
_entity.type
_entity.pdbx_description
1 polymer ?
#
loop_
_entity_poly.entity_id
_entity_poly.type
_entity_poly.pdbx_seq_one_letter_code
_entity_poly.pdbx_strand_id
1 'polypeptide(L)' 'MAKPKHKSMRNQPEMYDEIKKAFTFSLTQTAVKELQLLAKIYGISRSELVEQFARGQFKLQTQPPTQTNH' A
#
# COMPACT_ATOMS: atom_id res chain seq x y z
N MET A 1 -7.94 -9.25 -35.64
CA MET A 1 -7.87 -9.68 -34.22
C MET A 1 -8.01 -8.45 -33.35
N ALA A 2 -9.12 -8.28 -32.63
CA ALA A 2 -9.36 -7.11 -31.79
C ALA A 2 -8.64 -7.28 -30.43
N LYS A 3 -7.81 -6.29 -30.02
CA LYS A 3 -7.26 -6.18 -28.67
C LYS A 3 -7.72 -4.86 -28.04
N PRO A 4 -8.00 -4.85 -26.72
CA PRO A 4 -9.03 -4.02 -26.11
C PRO A 4 -8.63 -2.55 -26.01
N LYS A 5 -9.63 -1.67 -26.20
CA LYS A 5 -9.54 -0.23 -25.92
C LYS A 5 -9.09 -0.05 -24.46
N HIS A 6 -7.90 0.50 -24.24
CA HIS A 6 -7.48 1.04 -22.94
C HIS A 6 -8.48 2.13 -22.52
N LYS A 7 -9.52 1.76 -21.78
CA LYS A 7 -10.28 2.68 -20.94
C LYS A 7 -9.73 2.56 -19.52
N SER A 8 -8.52 3.08 -19.30
CA SER A 8 -7.98 3.22 -17.95
C SER A 8 -7.83 4.71 -17.62
N MET A 9 -8.97 5.40 -17.62
CA MET A 9 -9.09 6.79 -17.18
C MET A 9 -10.01 6.85 -15.96
N ARG A 10 -9.62 6.17 -14.87
CA ARG A 10 -10.21 6.44 -13.55
C ARG A 10 -9.23 6.01 -12.45
N ASN A 11 -8.60 7.02 -11.83
CA ASN A 11 -7.78 6.98 -10.60
C ASN A 11 -6.35 6.42 -10.70
N GLN A 12 -5.46 7.08 -11.44
CA GLN A 12 -4.03 6.77 -11.47
C GLN A 12 -3.23 7.45 -10.35
N PRO A 13 -2.07 6.86 -9.99
CA PRO A 13 -0.80 7.47 -10.42
C PRO A 13 -0.09 6.60 -11.47
N GLU A 14 0.12 7.16 -12.66
CA GLU A 14 0.84 6.57 -13.82
C GLU A 14 2.36 6.57 -13.62
N MET A 15 2.85 6.61 -12.38
CA MET A 15 4.22 7.07 -12.12
C MET A 15 5.30 6.02 -12.49
N TYR A 16 4.94 4.75 -12.75
CA TYR A 16 5.91 3.66 -12.88
C TYR A 16 5.73 2.68 -14.06
N ASP A 17 4.77 2.88 -14.98
CA ASP A 17 4.54 1.97 -16.14
C ASP A 17 4.36 0.47 -15.78
N GLU A 18 4.08 0.14 -14.51
CA GLU A 18 3.93 -1.24 -14.04
C GLU A 18 2.47 -1.70 -14.08
N ILE A 19 2.21 -2.85 -14.72
CA ILE A 19 0.90 -3.50 -14.66
C ILE A 19 0.75 -4.21 -13.32
N LYS A 20 -0.15 -3.71 -12.47
CA LYS A 20 -0.50 -4.29 -11.18
C LYS A 20 -0.91 -5.77 -11.32
N LYS A 21 -0.26 -6.65 -10.55
CA LYS A 21 -0.63 -8.08 -10.41
C LYS A 21 -1.22 -8.33 -9.03
N ALA A 22 -2.13 -9.31 -8.93
CA ALA A 22 -2.70 -9.73 -7.65
C ALA A 22 -1.69 -10.59 -6.89
N PHE A 23 -1.44 -10.25 -5.62
CA PHE A 23 -0.62 -11.03 -4.69
C PHE A 23 -1.43 -11.29 -3.42
N THR A 24 -1.27 -12.48 -2.84
CA THR A 24 -1.93 -12.89 -1.61
C THR A 24 -0.88 -13.14 -0.53
N PHE A 25 -1.10 -12.57 0.65
CA PHE A 25 -0.27 -12.80 1.83
C PHE A 25 -1.14 -12.84 3.08
N SER A 26 -0.68 -13.55 4.10
CA SER A 26 -1.41 -13.71 5.36
C SER A 26 -1.07 -12.58 6.32
N LEU A 27 -2.10 -12.03 6.96
CA LEU A 27 -1.99 -11.03 8.02
C LEU A 27 -2.88 -11.42 9.20
N THR A 28 -2.52 -10.96 10.39
CA THR A 28 -3.42 -11.09 11.55
C THR A 28 -4.66 -10.21 11.36
N GLN A 29 -5.78 -10.61 11.97
CA GLN A 29 -7.03 -9.85 11.89
C GLN A 29 -6.87 -8.41 12.40
N THR A 30 -6.03 -8.21 13.41
CA THR A 30 -5.68 -6.89 13.94
C THR A 30 -4.96 -6.04 12.90
N ALA A 31 -3.93 -6.58 12.23
CA ALA A 31 -3.21 -5.86 11.18
C ALA A 31 -4.13 -5.45 10.02
N VAL A 32 -5.10 -6.29 9.64
CA VAL A 32 -6.08 -5.95 8.59
C VAL A 32 -6.98 -4.78 9.01
N LYS A 33 -7.41 -4.72 10.28
CA LYS A 33 -8.24 -3.62 10.80
C LYS A 33 -7.45 -2.30 10.81
N GLU A 34 -6.19 -2.34 11.26
CA GLU A 34 -5.32 -1.17 11.26
C GLU A 34 -5.05 -0.67 9.83
N LEU A 35 -4.75 -1.55 8.88
CA LEU A 35 -4.60 -1.19 7.47
C LEU A 35 -5.86 -0.53 6.90
N GLN A 36 -7.05 -1.02 7.27
CA GLN A 36 -8.30 -0.42 6.83
C GLN A 36 -8.53 0.96 7.44
N LEU A 37 -8.20 1.15 8.71
CA LEU A 37 -8.28 2.44 9.39
C LEU A 37 -7.34 3.45 8.74
N LEU A 38 -6.07 3.09 8.55
CA LEU A 38 -5.06 3.94 7.91
C LEU A 38 -5.49 4.30 6.48
N ALA A 39 -5.92 3.32 5.68
CA ALA A 39 -6.41 3.57 4.32
C ALA A 39 -7.56 4.60 4.30
N LYS A 40 -8.50 4.52 5.25
CA LYS A 40 -9.58 5.51 5.41
C LYS A 40 -9.06 6.90 5.77
N ILE A 41 -8.10 6.98 6.70
CA ILE A 41 -7.50 8.26 7.14
C ILE A 41 -6.81 8.96 5.95
N TYR A 42 -6.06 8.21 5.15
CA TYR A 42 -5.36 8.75 3.98
C TYR A 42 -6.25 8.89 2.74
N GLY A 43 -7.51 8.43 2.77
CA GLY A 43 -8.43 8.48 1.64
C GLY A 43 -8.02 7.60 0.45
N ILE A 44 -7.18 6.58 0.67
CA ILE A 44 -6.63 5.69 -0.37
C ILE A 44 -7.08 4.25 -0.18
N SER A 45 -6.82 3.39 -1.17
CA SER A 45 -7.10 1.95 -1.03
C SER A 45 -6.07 1.25 -0.14
N ARG A 46 -6.45 0.13 0.49
CA ARG A 46 -5.51 -0.72 1.25
C ARG A 46 -4.31 -1.16 0.42
N SER A 47 -4.54 -1.50 -0.86
CA SER A 47 -3.46 -1.91 -1.75
C SER A 47 -2.52 -0.76 -2.10
N GLU A 48 -3.07 0.44 -2.28
CA GLU A 48 -2.27 1.62 -2.57
C GLU A 48 -1.44 2.04 -1.36
N LEU A 49 -2.00 1.92 -0.15
CA LEU A 49 -1.26 2.12 1.10
C LEU A 49 -0.05 1.18 1.21
N VAL A 50 -0.23 -0.11 0.87
CA VAL A 50 0.87 -1.10 0.89
C VAL A 50 1.91 -0.78 -0.18
N GLU A 51 1.50 -0.38 -1.38
CA GLU A 51 2.42 0.00 -2.46
C GLU A 51 3.21 1.25 -2.10
N GLN A 52 2.56 2.30 -1.61
CA GLN A 52 3.21 3.53 -1.15
C GLN A 52 4.20 3.23 -0.01
N PHE A 53 3.82 2.37 0.93
CA PHE A 53 4.71 1.92 2.00
C PHE A 53 5.95 1.21 1.44
N ALA A 54 5.76 0.24 0.55
CA ALA A 54 6.85 -0.50 -0.07
C ALA A 54 7.75 0.39 -0.95
N ARG A 55 7.20 1.43 -1.58
CA ARG A 55 7.93 2.43 -2.39
C ARG A 55 8.60 3.52 -1.53
N GLY A 56 8.62 3.39 -0.21
CA GLY A 56 9.29 4.31 0.70
C GLY A 56 8.60 5.66 0.87
N GLN A 57 7.33 5.79 0.48
CA GLN A 57 6.53 6.99 0.71
C GLN A 57 6.17 7.14 2.20
N PHE A 58 6.26 6.05 2.96
CA PHE A 58 6.16 6.06 4.42
C PHE A 58 7.52 5.73 5.02
N LYS A 59 7.99 6.57 5.96
CA LYS A 59 9.22 6.30 6.70
C LYS A 59 8.93 5.29 7.80
N LEU A 60 9.59 4.14 7.73
CA LEU A 60 9.69 3.24 8.87
C LEU A 60 10.49 3.95 9.97
N GLN A 61 9.86 4.16 11.12
CA GLN A 61 10.59 4.60 12.30
C GLN A 61 11.41 3.42 12.81
N THR A 62 12.66 3.33 12.35
CA THR A 62 13.67 2.45 12.95
C THR A 62 14.19 3.11 14.21
N GLN A 63 13.34 3.30 15.21
CA GLN A 63 13.88 3.59 16.53
C GLN A 63 14.50 2.30 17.03
N PRO A 64 15.83 2.26 17.31
CA PRO A 64 16.37 1.14 18.07
C PRO A 64 15.59 1.08 19.39
N PRO A 65 15.24 -0.11 19.90
CA PRO A 65 14.59 -0.22 21.20
C PRO A 65 15.46 0.56 22.18
N THR A 66 14.93 1.66 22.70
CA THR A 66 15.62 2.43 23.72
C THR A 66 15.69 1.49 24.92
N GLN A 67 16.86 0.90 25.15
CA GLN A 67 17.12 0.15 26.37
C GLN A 67 17.10 1.17 27.51
N THR A 68 15.91 1.39 28.07
CA THR A 68 15.76 2.09 29.33
C THR A 68 16.27 1.13 30.41
N ASN A 69 17.57 1.15 30.66
CA ASN A 69 18.14 0.56 31.88
C ASN A 69 17.62 1.40 33.05
N HIS A 70 16.80 0.78 33.90
CA HIS A 70 16.50 1.23 35.26
C HIS A 70 17.15 0.26 36.25
#